data_AF-A0A848NDA5-F1
#
_entry.id   AF-A0A848NDA5-F1
#
_cell.length_a   1.000
_cell.length_b   1.000
_cell.length_c   1.000
_cell.angle_alpha   90.00
_cell.angle_beta   90.00
_cell.angle_gamma   90.00
#
_symmetry.space_group_name_H-M   'P 1'
#
loop_
_entity.id
_entity.type
_entity.pdbx_description
1 polymer ?
#
loop_
_entity_poly.entity_id
_entity_poly.type
_entity_poly.pdbx_seq_one_letter_code
_entity_poly.pdbx_strand_id
1 'polypeptide(L)' 'MTTPQELKAIVSEGLLSFPVTDFDAQGNFNAKTYAQRLEWLAPYGATA' A
#
# COMPACT_ATOMS: atom_id res chain seq x y z
N MET A 1 -7.13 -17.40 3.34
CA MET A 1 -8.02 -16.23 3.19
C MET A 1 -8.14 -15.61 4.56
N THR A 2 -7.82 -14.33 4.71
CA THR A 2 -8.00 -13.59 5.96
C THR A 2 -9.50 -13.36 6.17
N THR A 3 -10.05 -13.86 7.26
CA THR A 3 -11.44 -13.60 7.65
C THR A 3 -11.62 -12.11 8.03
N PRO A 4 -12.85 -11.56 7.97
CA PRO A 4 -13.09 -10.18 8.40
C PRO A 4 -12.61 -9.89 9.84
N GLN A 5 -12.68 -10.88 10.73
CA GLN A 5 -12.22 -10.78 12.11
C GLN A 5 -10.70 -10.69 12.21
N GLU A 6 -9.98 -11.47 11.42
CA GLU A 6 -8.51 -11.40 11.34
C GLU A 6 -8.06 -10.08 10.72
N LEU A 7 -8.75 -9.59 9.69
CA LEU A 7 -8.47 -8.27 9.10
C LEU A 7 -8.66 -7.13 10.11
N LYS A 8 -9.73 -7.18 10.92
CA LYS A 8 -10.00 -6.19 11.96
C LYS A 8 -8.86 -6.10 12.98
N ALA A 9 -8.29 -7.23 13.38
CA ALA A 9 -7.16 -7.26 14.30
C ALA A 9 -5.92 -6.60 13.68
N ILE A 10 -5.54 -6.99 12.46
CA ILE A 10 -4.38 -6.45 11.74
C ILE A 10 -4.49 -4.92 11.56
N VAL A 11 -5.66 -4.43 11.18
CA VAL A 11 -5.92 -2.99 11.00
C VAL A 11 -5.82 -2.20 12.32
N SER A 12 -6.07 -2.84 13.46
CA SER A 12 -6.06 -2.20 14.78
C SER A 12 -4.67 -2.17 15.43
N GLU A 13 -3.74 -3.01 14.97
CA GLU A 13 -2.45 -3.28 15.64
C GLU A 13 -1.27 -2.49 15.05
N GLY A 14 -1.45 -1.76 13.94
CA GLY A 14 -0.33 -1.04 13.33
C GLY A 14 -0.67 0.17 12.46
N LEU A 15 0.35 0.67 11.77
CA LEU A 15 0.25 1.84 10.90
C LEU A 15 -0.27 1.42 9.53
N LEU A 16 -1.35 2.06 9.09
CA LEU A 16 -1.93 1.82 7.76
C LEU A 16 -1.22 2.66 6.70
N SER A 17 -0.81 2.03 5.60
CA SER A 17 -0.21 2.73 4.46
C SER A 17 -1.19 2.86 3.30
N PHE A 18 -1.46 4.10 2.88
CA PHE A 18 -2.27 4.41 1.71
C PHE A 18 -1.38 5.10 0.67
N PRO A 19 -0.63 4.32 -0.14
CA PRO A 19 0.25 4.89 -1.16
C PRO A 19 -0.57 5.62 -2.23
N VAL A 20 -0.02 6.72 -2.74
CA VAL A 20 -0.64 7.42 -3.87
C VAL A 20 -0.49 6.60 -5.14
N THR A 21 -1.51 6.65 -5.99
CA THR A 21 -1.48 6.06 -7.32
C THR A 21 -0.69 6.97 -8.26
N ASP A 22 0.32 6.42 -8.92
CA ASP A 22 1.12 7.18 -9.87
C ASP A 22 0.49 7.19 -11.26
N PHE A 23 0.49 8.38 -11.87
CA PHE A 23 0.04 8.59 -13.24
C PHE A 23 1.13 9.27 -14.06
N ASP A 24 1.19 8.97 -15.36
CA ASP A 24 2.07 9.64 -16.31
C ASP A 24 1.51 11.03 -16.73
N ALA A 25 2.27 11.75 -17.57
CA ALA A 25 1.87 13.08 -18.04
C ALA A 25 0.60 13.08 -18.92
N GLN A 26 0.16 11.92 -19.37
CA GLN A 26 -1.08 11.73 -20.13
C GLN A 26 -2.24 11.27 -19.22
N GLY A 27 -1.98 11.08 -17.92
CA GLY A 27 -2.97 10.62 -16.95
C GLY A 27 -3.17 9.10 -16.94
N ASN A 28 -2.32 8.32 -17.60
CA ASN A 28 -2.40 6.86 -17.54
C ASN A 28 -1.70 6.33 -16.30
N PHE A 29 -2.19 5.22 -15.76
CA PHE A 29 -1.57 4.57 -14.61
C PHE A 29 -0.12 4.18 -14.92
N ASN A 30 0.81 4.61 -14.06
CA ASN A 30 2.23 4.29 -14.18
C ASN A 30 2.62 3.19 -13.19
N ALA A 31 2.45 1.94 -13.62
CA ALA A 31 2.74 0.76 -12.81
C ALA A 31 4.20 0.70 -12.32
N LYS A 32 5.15 1.17 -13.13
CA LYS A 32 6.59 1.09 -12.83
C LYS A 32 6.94 1.95 -11.62
N THR A 33 6.54 3.21 -11.62
CA THR A 33 6.86 4.13 -10.52
C THR A 33 6.05 3.76 -9.27
N TYR A 34 4.82 3.29 -9.45
CA TYR A 34 4.00 2.82 -8.34
C TYR A 34 4.68 1.64 -7.62
N ALA A 35 5.20 0.65 -8.35
CA ALA A 35 5.96 -0.47 -7.77
C ALA A 35 7.21 0.02 -7.01
N GLN A 36 7.98 0.95 -7.58
CA GLN A 36 9.16 1.53 -6.92
C GLN A 36 8.80 2.25 -5.61
N ARG A 37 7.65 2.94 -5.58
CA ARG A 37 7.13 3.58 -4.36
C ARG A 37 6.75 2.55 -3.31
N LEU A 38 6.12 1.44 -3.70
CA LEU A 38 5.80 0.34 -2.78
C LEU A 38 7.08 -0.29 -2.21
N GLU A 39 8.08 -0.54 -3.04
CA GLU A 39 9.39 -1.05 -2.61
C GLU A 39 10.07 -0.10 -1.62
N TRP A 40 9.99 1.21 -1.86
CA TRP A 40 10.51 2.22 -0.94
C TRP A 40 9.73 2.30 0.38
N LEU A 41 8.41 2.06 0.37
CA LEU A 41 7.57 2.10 1.57
C LEU A 41 7.67 0.83 2.42
N ALA A 42 8.00 -0.33 1.83
CA ALA A 42 8.07 -1.61 2.51
C ALA A 42 8.89 -1.62 3.83
N PRO A 43 10.06 -0.93 3.93
CA PRO A 43 10.86 -0.91 5.15
C PRO A 43 10.24 -0.10 6.30
N TYR A 44 9.27 0.78 6.02
CA TYR A 44 8.68 1.67 7.03
C TYR A 44 7.61 0.98 7.89
N GLY A 45 7.39 -0.33 7.70
CA GLY A 45 6.66 -1.15 8.66
C GLY A 45 5.16 -0.90 8.71
N ALA A 46 4.55 -0.46 7.60
CA ALA A 46 3.11 -0.50 7.49
C ALA A 46 2.66 -1.98 7.46
N THR A 47 1.89 -2.37 8.47
CA THR A 47 1.45 -3.75 8.67
C THR A 47 0.11 -4.05 7.99
N ALA A 48 -0.55 -3.01 7.46
CA ALA A 48 -1.77 -3.08 6.66
C ALA A 48 -1.89 -1.93 5.66
#